data_AF-A0A101I948-F1
#
_entry.id   AF-A0A101I948-F1
#
_cell.length_a   1.000
_cell.length_b   1.000
_cell.length_c   1.000
_cell.angle_alpha   90.00
_cell.angle_beta   90.00
_cell.angle_gamma   90.00
#
_symmetry.space_group_name_H-M   'P 1'
#
loop_
_entity.id
_entity.type
_entity.pdbx_description
1 polymer ?
#
loop_
_entity_poly.entity_id
_entity_poly.type
_entity_poly.pdbx_seq_one_letter_code
_entity_poly.pdbx_strand_id
1 'polypeptide(L)'
;MPRRKLNILLAKEEYIDPRQMVTNPKKLAWLSYGKDVIAQELAFTFSDNPANWLSFVKEGLVRKIPSKNNFSNSALVFLCYDNRFFILTFGHGRSMVRQECFVRDFGLRTVLNAVDPSGLRSVDSAETESTTKQTRSQTSMASSPIEFGLDVTRDILRSVSGNALEKHQKNLGKTITGKDSLQITVNVKLSKLDGVLETILKCYNSQEYKENFDWIDNLREEKDPRVISELNEALVNDLNNEVFEKCHLAIPEIYEPGSFEGFSYFSKKGRRHVDLDIKEAISELKQKSNEIAFDLLKKMKVFAVHSGSESFHSWSIYECIVYETDSKENRFVLTMGNWYCIDSNFVNRVTSDVGAISDAEKLPSSKREWEEKTYNEYLTNTISESILFDRDLVRCDGARTTIEFCDVLTQDRRIIHVKKKSSSSTLSHLFAQGRISAEALLSDERILSELRKKISSMGKDPDAYFPKETDDIDPREFTIVYAIIDTSPHELDVSLPFFSLLNLRQAERTLRLFGFKVAKAKIPVQ
;
A
#
# COMPACT_ATOMS: atom_id res chain seq x y z
N MET A 1 5.89 39.17 11.09
CA MET A 1 4.90 38.73 10.07
C MET A 1 4.12 37.56 10.64
N PRO A 2 2.80 37.42 10.39
CA PRO A 2 2.04 36.31 10.93
C PRO A 2 2.54 34.98 10.35
N ARG A 3 2.61 33.96 11.21
CA ARG A 3 2.93 32.59 10.83
C ARG A 3 1.75 31.99 10.07
N ARG A 4 2.00 31.45 8.88
CA ARG A 4 0.96 30.91 7.99
C ARG A 4 1.24 29.46 7.68
N LYS A 5 0.23 28.60 7.84
CA LYS A 5 0.22 27.24 7.30
C LYS A 5 -0.29 27.31 5.86
N LEU A 6 0.54 26.94 4.90
CA LEU A 6 0.20 26.92 3.48
C LEU A 6 0.07 25.47 3.04
N ASN A 7 -0.97 25.18 2.25
CA ASN A 7 -1.14 23.89 1.60
C ASN A 7 -1.14 24.12 0.08
N ILE A 8 -0.12 23.59 -0.59
CA ILE A 8 0.28 23.98 -1.95
C ILE A 8 0.18 22.76 -2.87
N LEU A 9 -0.49 22.95 -4.00
CA LEU A 9 -0.57 22.00 -5.11
C LEU A 9 0.19 22.56 -6.32
N LEU A 10 0.75 21.69 -7.14
CA LEU A 10 1.32 22.03 -8.44
C LEU A 10 0.40 21.51 -9.55
N ALA A 11 -0.08 22.40 -10.42
CA ALA A 11 -0.84 22.00 -11.58
C ALA A 11 0.05 21.28 -12.61
N LYS A 12 -0.55 20.35 -13.37
CA LYS A 12 0.10 19.79 -14.56
C LYS A 12 0.19 20.84 -15.66
N GLU A 13 1.15 20.68 -16.55
CA GLU A 13 1.53 21.71 -17.53
C GLU A 13 0.43 22.00 -18.56
N GLU A 14 -0.42 21.02 -18.86
CA GLU A 14 -1.54 21.17 -19.79
C GLU A 14 -2.67 22.11 -19.28
N TYR A 15 -2.70 22.42 -17.98
CA TYR A 15 -3.72 23.29 -17.39
C TYR A 15 -3.21 24.72 -17.28
N ILE A 16 -3.65 25.56 -18.21
CA ILE A 16 -3.23 26.98 -18.32
C ILE A 16 -4.28 27.98 -17.83
N ASP A 17 -5.50 27.53 -17.54
CA ASP A 17 -6.59 28.35 -17.00
C ASP A 17 -7.04 27.81 -15.64
N PRO A 18 -6.98 28.62 -14.55
CA PRO A 18 -7.50 28.26 -13.23
C PRO A 18 -8.91 27.66 -13.24
N ARG A 19 -9.81 28.11 -14.14
CA ARG A 19 -11.19 27.60 -14.21
C ARG A 19 -11.27 26.15 -14.66
N GLN A 20 -10.29 25.67 -15.43
CA GLN A 20 -10.21 24.27 -15.85
C GLN A 20 -9.82 23.34 -14.69
N MET A 21 -9.18 23.87 -13.65
CA MET A 21 -8.64 23.10 -12.52
C MET A 21 -9.67 22.84 -11.42
N VAL A 22 -10.89 23.34 -11.55
CA VAL A 22 -11.87 23.40 -10.46
C VAL A 22 -13.17 22.67 -10.83
N THR A 23 -13.74 21.98 -9.85
CA THR A 23 -15.00 21.26 -9.97
C THR A 23 -16.17 22.27 -9.95
N ASN A 24 -16.96 22.32 -11.02
CA ASN A 24 -18.09 23.24 -11.18
C ASN A 24 -17.71 24.73 -11.04
N PRO A 25 -16.83 25.28 -11.91
CA PRO A 25 -16.30 26.65 -11.78
C PRO A 25 -17.39 27.74 -11.76
N LYS A 26 -18.55 27.48 -12.39
CA LYS A 26 -19.72 28.38 -12.41
C LYS A 26 -20.36 28.59 -11.03
N LYS A 27 -20.14 27.70 -10.06
CA LYS A 27 -20.68 27.80 -8.70
C LYS A 27 -19.79 28.61 -7.75
N LEU A 28 -18.62 29.04 -8.23
CA LEU A 28 -17.64 29.77 -7.41
C LEU A 28 -17.64 31.25 -7.74
N ALA A 29 -17.36 32.05 -6.73
CA ALA A 29 -17.02 33.45 -6.93
C ALA A 29 -15.54 33.57 -7.30
N TRP A 30 -15.24 34.40 -8.29
CA TRP A 30 -13.90 34.62 -8.81
C TRP A 30 -13.50 36.08 -8.67
N LEU A 31 -12.30 36.33 -8.13
CA LEU A 31 -11.70 37.66 -8.04
C LEU A 31 -10.28 37.62 -8.59
N SER A 32 -9.88 38.68 -9.30
CA SER A 32 -8.52 38.83 -9.82
C SER A 32 -7.66 39.67 -8.90
N TYR A 33 -6.39 39.31 -8.83
CA TYR A 33 -5.34 40.07 -8.17
C TYR A 33 -4.74 41.12 -9.11
N GLY A 34 -4.12 42.14 -8.53
CA GLY A 34 -3.41 43.17 -9.29
C GLY A 34 -2.19 42.58 -10.01
N LYS A 35 -1.76 43.24 -11.09
CA LYS A 35 -0.60 42.80 -11.88
C LYS A 35 0.72 42.77 -11.09
N ASP A 36 0.77 43.49 -9.96
CA ASP A 36 1.95 43.60 -9.10
C ASP A 36 2.06 42.46 -8.06
N VAL A 37 1.18 41.46 -8.12
CA VAL A 37 1.15 40.32 -7.19
C VAL A 37 1.21 39.02 -7.99
N ILE A 38 1.98 38.04 -7.49
CA ILE A 38 2.14 36.73 -8.14
C ILE A 38 0.85 35.88 -8.20
N ALA A 39 -0.09 36.18 -7.31
CA ALA A 39 -1.43 35.61 -7.37
C ALA A 39 -2.17 36.16 -8.59
N GLN A 40 -2.88 35.29 -9.32
CA GLN A 40 -3.68 35.69 -10.49
C GLN A 40 -5.16 35.71 -10.14
N GLU A 41 -5.67 34.61 -9.60
CA GLU A 41 -7.10 34.45 -9.32
C GLU A 41 -7.36 33.87 -7.92
N LEU A 42 -8.47 34.29 -7.34
CA LEU A 42 -9.05 33.78 -6.11
C LEU A 42 -10.41 33.17 -6.44
N ALA A 43 -10.58 31.88 -6.11
CA ALA A 43 -11.87 31.19 -6.18
C ALA A 43 -12.35 30.81 -4.78
N PHE A 44 -13.62 31.07 -4.47
CA PHE A 44 -14.17 30.82 -3.13
C PHE A 44 -15.69 30.55 -3.16
N THR A 45 -16.19 29.93 -2.08
CA THR A 45 -17.62 29.80 -1.81
C THR A 45 -18.04 30.76 -0.68
N PHE A 46 -19.35 30.93 -0.48
CA PHE A 46 -19.92 31.78 0.57
C PHE A 46 -20.31 30.96 1.81
N SER A 47 -20.12 31.48 3.04
CA SER A 47 -20.71 30.98 4.29
C SER A 47 -20.83 32.09 5.34
N ASP A 48 -21.56 31.86 6.43
CA ASP A 48 -21.84 32.88 7.45
C ASP A 48 -20.73 33.08 8.51
N ASN A 49 -19.63 32.30 8.48
CA ASN A 49 -18.58 32.30 9.51
C ASN A 49 -17.24 32.84 9.00
N PRO A 50 -16.60 33.81 9.69
CA PRO A 50 -15.34 34.41 9.23
C PRO A 50 -14.13 33.48 9.37
N ALA A 51 -13.42 33.24 8.26
CA ALA A 51 -12.22 32.41 8.23
C ALA A 51 -10.92 33.15 8.63
N ASN A 52 -10.03 32.48 9.37
CA ASN A 52 -8.77 33.03 9.88
C ASN A 52 -7.72 33.36 8.79
N TRP A 53 -7.78 32.68 7.64
CA TRP A 53 -6.89 32.91 6.49
C TRP A 53 -7.32 34.08 5.62
N LEU A 54 -8.49 34.67 5.86
CA LEU A 54 -9.03 35.74 5.02
C LEU A 54 -8.13 36.99 4.96
N SER A 55 -7.47 37.33 6.07
CA SER A 55 -6.53 38.44 6.13
C SER A 55 -5.34 38.30 5.18
N PHE A 56 -4.94 37.06 4.86
CA PHE A 56 -3.84 36.75 3.96
C PHE A 56 -4.23 36.90 2.48
N VAL A 57 -5.42 36.39 2.14
CA VAL A 57 -5.92 36.33 0.76
C VAL A 57 -6.40 37.70 0.25
N LYS A 58 -6.81 38.60 1.15
CA LYS A 58 -7.23 39.98 0.83
C LYS A 58 -6.12 40.87 0.29
N GLU A 59 -4.86 40.57 0.60
CA GLU A 59 -3.72 41.38 0.21
C GLU A 59 -3.55 41.34 -1.32
N GLY A 60 -3.66 42.47 -2.01
CA GLY A 60 -3.38 42.57 -3.45
C GLY A 60 -4.56 42.36 -4.41
N LEU A 61 -5.79 42.22 -3.91
CA LEU A 61 -6.98 42.11 -4.77
C LEU A 61 -7.31 43.43 -5.47
N VAL A 62 -7.66 43.38 -6.77
CA VAL A 62 -8.05 44.58 -7.55
C VAL A 62 -9.39 45.14 -7.08
N ARG A 63 -10.33 44.25 -6.75
CA ARG A 63 -11.66 44.61 -6.26
C ARG A 63 -11.79 44.26 -4.80
N LYS A 64 -12.34 45.19 -4.01
CA LYS A 64 -12.74 44.88 -2.62
C LYS A 64 -13.80 43.79 -2.66
N ILE A 65 -13.62 42.80 -1.79
CA ILE A 65 -14.63 41.74 -1.65
C ILE A 65 -15.92 42.38 -1.13
N PRO A 66 -17.11 42.02 -1.67
CA PRO A 66 -18.38 42.55 -1.21
C PRO A 66 -18.51 42.44 0.32
N SER A 67 -18.81 43.57 0.96
CA SER A 67 -18.92 43.71 2.41
C SER A 67 -20.23 43.14 2.93
N LYS A 68 -20.35 41.81 2.92
CA LYS A 68 -21.25 41.03 3.79
C LYS A 68 -20.55 39.71 4.07
N ASN A 69 -20.06 39.55 5.31
CA ASN A 69 -19.68 38.33 6.05
C ASN A 69 -19.38 36.98 5.36
N ASN A 70 -19.05 36.91 4.07
CA ASN A 70 -19.22 35.66 3.32
C ASN A 70 -17.95 35.17 2.64
N PHE A 71 -16.96 34.73 3.43
CA PHE A 71 -15.98 33.76 2.93
C PHE A 71 -16.29 32.42 3.56
N SER A 72 -16.46 31.39 2.72
CA SER A 72 -16.64 30.04 3.22
C SER A 72 -15.42 29.55 3.97
N ASN A 73 -15.59 28.39 4.61
CA ASN A 73 -14.50 27.53 5.05
C ASN A 73 -13.66 26.97 3.88
N SER A 74 -13.68 27.53 2.65
CA SER A 74 -13.01 27.01 1.46
C SER A 74 -12.58 28.10 0.47
N ALA A 75 -11.29 28.22 0.18
CA ALA A 75 -10.79 29.06 -0.91
C ALA A 75 -9.61 28.44 -1.64
N LEU A 76 -9.40 28.92 -2.87
CA LEU A 76 -8.25 28.62 -3.73
C LEU A 76 -7.60 29.92 -4.17
N VAL A 77 -6.28 30.01 -4.03
CA VAL A 77 -5.49 31.08 -4.65
C VAL A 77 -4.58 30.46 -5.70
N PHE A 78 -4.72 30.91 -6.94
CA PHE A 78 -3.91 30.48 -8.07
C PHE A 78 -2.72 31.43 -8.24
N LEU A 79 -1.52 30.87 -8.21
CA LEU A 79 -0.26 31.57 -8.37
C LEU A 79 0.40 31.08 -9.65
N CYS A 80 1.03 31.96 -10.43
CA CYS A 80 1.81 31.54 -11.59
C CYS A 80 3.28 31.93 -11.36
N TYR A 81 4.17 30.95 -11.44
CA TYR A 81 5.60 31.13 -11.30
C TYR A 81 6.30 30.28 -12.35
N ASP A 82 7.22 30.87 -13.13
CA ASP A 82 7.98 30.18 -14.19
C ASP A 82 7.09 29.35 -15.14
N ASN A 83 5.98 29.95 -15.60
CA ASN A 83 4.95 29.31 -16.45
C ASN A 83 4.26 28.08 -15.83
N ARG A 84 4.39 27.87 -14.51
CA ARG A 84 3.71 26.80 -13.76
C ARG A 84 2.67 27.39 -12.82
N PHE A 85 1.49 26.76 -12.76
CA PHE A 85 0.46 27.13 -11.80
C PHE A 85 0.62 26.37 -10.48
N PHE A 86 0.62 27.12 -9.38
CA PHE A 86 0.48 26.62 -8.02
C PHE A 86 -0.88 26.98 -7.47
N ILE A 87 -1.46 26.09 -6.66
CA ILE A 87 -2.78 26.29 -6.06
C ILE A 87 -2.64 26.23 -4.55
N LEU A 88 -2.87 27.35 -3.86
CA LEU A 88 -3.01 27.38 -2.41
C LEU A 88 -4.43 27.01 -2.03
N THR A 89 -4.58 25.95 -1.24
CA THR A 89 -5.89 25.52 -0.73
C THR A 89 -6.09 25.97 0.71
N PHE A 90 -7.26 26.50 1.02
CA PHE A 90 -7.64 26.93 2.37
C PHE A 90 -8.92 26.24 2.81
N GLY A 91 -8.96 25.82 4.07
CA GLY A 91 -10.06 25.04 4.65
C GLY A 91 -10.42 23.81 3.79
N HIS A 92 -11.68 23.65 3.38
CA HIS A 92 -12.11 22.53 2.52
C HIS A 92 -11.88 22.81 1.03
N GLY A 93 -11.05 23.80 0.68
CA GLY A 93 -10.78 24.16 -0.72
C GLY A 93 -10.20 23.03 -1.56
N ARG A 94 -9.52 22.06 -0.93
CA ARG A 94 -8.97 20.88 -1.61
C ARG A 94 -10.03 20.09 -2.40
N SER A 95 -11.24 19.94 -1.87
CA SER A 95 -12.32 19.21 -2.57
C SER A 95 -12.87 19.95 -3.79
N MET A 96 -12.57 21.25 -3.94
CA MET A 96 -12.94 22.03 -5.10
C MET A 96 -11.99 21.78 -6.28
N VAL A 97 -10.75 21.34 -6.04
CA VAL A 97 -9.78 21.09 -7.10
C VAL A 97 -10.07 19.75 -7.77
N ARG A 98 -10.07 19.72 -9.11
CA ARG A 98 -10.16 18.48 -9.89
C ARG A 98 -8.91 17.64 -9.67
N GLN A 99 -9.09 16.35 -9.38
CA GLN A 99 -7.99 15.47 -8.99
C GLN A 99 -6.96 15.25 -10.11
N GLU A 100 -7.42 15.25 -11.35
CA GLU A 100 -6.62 15.07 -12.55
C GLU A 100 -5.71 16.27 -12.88
N CYS A 101 -5.98 17.43 -12.28
CA CYS A 101 -5.35 18.70 -12.66
C CYS A 101 -4.01 18.99 -11.97
N PHE A 102 -3.69 18.28 -10.89
CA PHE A 102 -2.44 18.47 -10.16
C PHE A 102 -1.50 17.28 -10.33
N VAL A 103 -0.21 17.57 -10.16
CA VAL A 103 0.86 16.58 -10.17
C VAL A 103 0.76 15.77 -8.87
N ARG A 104 0.53 14.47 -9.00
CA ARG A 104 0.60 13.51 -7.89
C ARG A 104 2.03 13.43 -7.36
N ASP A 105 2.15 13.19 -6.06
CA ASP A 105 3.42 13.11 -5.32
C ASP A 105 4.32 14.36 -5.40
N PHE A 106 3.79 15.49 -5.89
CA PHE A 106 4.52 16.75 -5.95
C PHE A 106 5.06 17.15 -4.57
N GLY A 107 4.20 17.09 -3.55
CA GLY A 107 4.59 17.42 -2.18
C GLY A 107 5.62 16.46 -1.63
N LEU A 108 5.40 15.16 -1.83
CA LEU A 108 6.30 14.10 -1.39
C LEU A 108 7.70 14.30 -1.97
N ARG A 109 7.80 14.41 -3.30
CA ARG A 109 9.07 14.62 -4.00
C ARG A 109 9.75 15.93 -3.60
N THR A 110 8.99 17.00 -3.39
CA THR A 110 9.56 18.27 -2.91
C THR A 110 10.15 18.13 -1.51
N VAL A 111 9.45 17.42 -0.60
CA VAL A 111 9.93 17.19 0.77
C VAL A 111 11.18 16.32 0.77
N LEU A 112 11.22 15.23 0.02
CA LEU A 112 12.37 14.33 -0.02
C LEU A 112 13.66 15.01 -0.49
N ASN A 113 13.55 16.04 -1.35
CA ASN A 113 14.68 16.86 -1.78
C ASN A 113 15.02 18.03 -0.84
N ALA A 114 14.15 18.35 0.14
CA ALA A 114 14.30 19.53 0.99
C ALA A 114 14.47 19.20 2.48
N VAL A 115 14.19 17.96 2.87
CA VAL A 115 14.21 17.48 4.26
C VAL A 115 15.63 17.05 4.64
N ASP A 116 15.98 17.27 5.90
CA ASP A 116 17.13 16.62 6.51
C ASP A 116 16.84 15.11 6.60
N PRO A 117 17.67 14.21 6.02
CA PRO A 117 17.45 12.77 6.08
C PRO A 117 17.37 12.23 7.52
N SER A 118 18.04 12.87 8.48
CA SER A 118 17.97 12.56 9.91
C SER A 118 16.89 13.34 10.66
N GLY A 119 16.14 14.18 9.93
CA GLY A 119 15.15 15.10 10.46
C GLY A 119 13.70 14.65 10.27
N LEU A 120 13.44 13.39 9.91
CA LEU A 120 12.08 12.89 9.68
C LEU A 120 11.33 12.75 11.00
N ARG A 121 10.00 12.95 10.98
CA ARG A 121 9.15 12.90 12.18
C ARG A 121 7.91 12.04 12.01
N SER A 122 7.39 11.96 10.80
CA SER A 122 6.24 11.13 10.47
C SER A 122 6.40 10.62 9.05
N VAL A 123 6.14 9.33 8.86
CA VAL A 123 6.10 8.70 7.56
C VAL A 123 4.80 7.92 7.44
N ASP A 124 4.11 8.10 6.31
CA ASP A 124 3.03 7.22 5.89
C ASP A 124 3.56 6.32 4.78
N SER A 125 3.43 5.02 4.95
CA SER A 125 3.75 4.00 3.94
C SER A 125 2.57 3.08 3.69
N ALA A 126 2.57 2.43 2.53
CA ALA A 126 1.62 1.39 2.18
C ALA A 126 2.37 0.18 1.61
N GLU A 127 2.12 -0.99 2.17
CA GLU A 127 2.57 -2.27 1.64
C GLU A 127 1.61 -2.69 0.53
N THR A 128 2.15 -3.04 -0.64
CA THR A 128 1.37 -3.50 -1.81
C THR A 128 1.14 -5.02 -1.81
N GLU A 129 1.12 -5.59 -0.61
CA GLU A 129 0.76 -6.99 -0.45
C GLU A 129 -0.74 -7.22 -0.73
N SER A 130 -1.08 -8.49 -0.83
CA SER A 130 -2.45 -8.99 -0.90
C SER A 130 -3.38 -8.56 0.23
N THR A 131 -2.81 -8.15 1.36
CA THR A 131 -3.50 -7.44 2.43
C THR A 131 -2.85 -6.08 2.51
N THR A 132 -3.55 -5.05 2.04
CA THR A 132 -2.99 -3.70 2.00
C THR A 132 -2.78 -3.21 3.43
N LYS A 133 -1.53 -3.23 3.89
CA LYS A 133 -1.16 -2.66 5.18
C LYS A 133 -0.71 -1.22 4.98
N GLN A 134 -1.40 -0.30 5.63
CA GLN A 134 -1.02 1.11 5.65
C GLN A 134 -0.51 1.46 7.03
N THR A 135 0.69 2.03 7.08
CA THR A 135 1.37 2.34 8.33
C THR A 135 1.59 3.84 8.40
N ARG A 136 1.21 4.45 9.53
CA ARG A 136 1.68 5.78 9.92
C ARG A 136 2.63 5.61 11.10
N SER A 137 3.90 5.85 10.86
CA SER A 137 4.95 5.79 11.86
C SER A 137 5.32 7.21 12.29
N GLN A 138 5.40 7.44 13.59
CA GLN A 138 5.78 8.73 14.18
C GLN A 138 6.84 8.52 15.24
N THR A 139 7.84 9.39 15.23
CA THR A 139 8.95 9.36 16.18
C THR A 139 8.84 10.51 17.17
N SER A 140 9.25 10.26 18.41
CA SER A 140 9.27 11.28 19.47
C SER A 140 10.27 12.41 19.15
N MET A 141 11.34 12.07 18.45
CA MET A 141 12.40 12.96 17.99
C MET A 141 12.56 12.88 16.48
N ALA A 142 13.30 13.83 15.91
CA ALA A 142 13.63 13.75 14.49
C ALA A 142 14.63 12.60 14.26
N SER A 143 14.39 11.79 13.24
CA SER A 143 15.00 10.47 13.06
C SER A 143 15.34 10.18 11.60
N SER A 144 16.19 9.18 11.37
CA SER A 144 16.52 8.66 10.04
C SER A 144 15.42 7.73 9.48
N PRO A 145 15.38 7.42 8.17
CA PRO A 145 14.37 6.53 7.58
C PRO A 145 14.38 5.12 8.17
N ILE A 146 15.57 4.64 8.59
CA ILE A 146 15.77 3.31 9.18
C ILE A 146 14.92 3.16 10.46
N GLU A 147 14.80 4.22 11.27
CA GLU A 147 14.01 4.19 12.51
C GLU A 147 12.50 4.06 12.28
N PHE A 148 12.02 4.36 11.06
CA PHE A 148 10.61 4.16 10.71
C PHE A 148 10.29 2.72 10.30
N GLY A 149 11.31 1.84 10.23
CA GLY A 149 11.16 0.44 9.85
C GLY A 149 10.71 0.24 8.41
N LEU A 150 11.02 1.21 7.52
CA LEU A 150 10.62 1.14 6.12
C LEU A 150 11.37 0.01 5.42
N ASP A 151 10.61 -0.87 4.79
CA ASP A 151 11.18 -1.91 3.94
C ASP A 151 11.27 -1.38 2.51
N VAL A 152 12.50 -1.00 2.13
CA VAL A 152 12.88 -0.46 0.81
C VAL A 152 12.46 -1.33 -0.38
N THR A 153 12.08 -2.59 -0.12
CA THR A 153 11.69 -3.54 -1.16
C THR A 153 10.18 -3.62 -1.39
N ARG A 154 9.33 -3.18 -0.44
CA ARG A 154 7.86 -3.35 -0.54
C ARG A 154 7.05 -2.08 -0.24
N ASP A 155 7.62 -1.15 0.54
CA ASP A 155 6.86 -0.01 1.04
C ASP A 155 6.76 1.07 -0.03
N ILE A 156 5.53 1.43 -0.39
CA ILE A 156 5.27 2.67 -1.12
C ILE A 156 5.29 3.80 -0.11
N LEU A 157 6.24 4.72 -0.26
CA LEU A 157 6.26 5.94 0.53
C LEU A 157 5.14 6.88 0.05
N ARG A 158 4.23 7.24 0.96
CA ARG A 158 3.02 8.02 0.61
C ARG A 158 3.12 9.45 1.10
N SER A 159 3.60 9.64 2.32
CA SER A 159 3.75 10.96 2.89
C SER A 159 4.95 11.02 3.81
N VAL A 160 5.66 12.16 3.79
CA VAL A 160 6.77 12.42 4.69
C VAL A 160 6.56 13.76 5.37
N SER A 161 6.80 13.80 6.68
CA SER A 161 6.90 15.01 7.46
C SER A 161 8.24 15.05 8.17
N GLY A 162 8.95 16.18 8.11
CA GLY A 162 10.26 16.32 8.71
C GLY A 162 10.74 17.76 8.80
N ASN A 163 11.96 17.92 9.32
CA ASN A 163 12.63 19.20 9.39
C ASN A 163 13.28 19.53 8.05
N ALA A 164 13.02 20.73 7.51
CA ALA A 164 13.72 21.19 6.32
C ALA A 164 15.20 21.42 6.61
N LEU A 165 16.06 21.15 5.62
CA LEU A 165 17.47 21.54 5.63
C LEU A 165 17.60 23.04 5.91
N GLU A 166 18.63 23.44 6.66
CA GLU A 166 18.84 24.83 7.06
C GLU A 166 18.82 25.80 5.86
N LYS A 167 19.39 25.38 4.72
CA LYS A 167 19.39 26.13 3.44
C LYS A 167 17.97 26.47 2.94
N HIS A 168 16.95 25.69 3.30
CA HIS A 168 15.57 25.87 2.86
C HIS A 168 14.63 26.45 3.93
N GLN A 169 15.02 26.48 5.21
CA GLN A 169 14.13 26.87 6.32
C GLN A 169 13.59 28.29 6.21
N LYS A 170 14.33 29.22 5.59
CA LYS A 170 13.87 30.59 5.34
C LYS A 170 12.59 30.63 4.50
N ASN A 171 12.49 29.75 3.49
CA ASN A 171 11.43 29.77 2.49
C ASN A 171 10.39 28.66 2.69
N LEU A 172 10.75 27.53 3.30
CA LEU A 172 9.85 26.40 3.56
C LEU A 172 9.44 26.27 5.04
N GLY A 173 10.08 27.03 5.93
CA GLY A 173 9.88 26.91 7.37
C GLY A 173 10.62 25.71 7.95
N LYS A 174 10.52 25.54 9.27
CA LYS A 174 11.22 24.46 9.97
C LYS A 174 10.66 23.08 9.65
N THR A 175 9.33 22.95 9.58
CA THR A 175 8.65 21.67 9.37
C THR A 175 7.91 21.69 8.04
N ILE A 176 8.16 20.67 7.23
CA ILE A 176 7.58 20.47 5.91
C ILE A 176 6.90 19.09 5.87
N THR A 177 5.77 19.00 5.20
CA THR A 177 5.03 17.74 5.03
C THR A 177 4.58 17.60 3.58
N GLY A 178 4.78 16.44 2.98
CA GLY A 178 4.59 16.22 1.55
C GLY A 178 3.83 14.94 1.27
N LYS A 179 2.75 15.05 0.48
CA LYS A 179 1.99 13.97 -0.17
C LYS A 179 1.73 14.42 -1.63
N ASP A 180 0.48 14.43 -2.09
CA ASP A 180 0.07 15.14 -3.31
C ASP A 180 0.30 16.66 -3.20
N SER A 181 0.07 17.21 -2.01
CA SER A 181 0.31 18.63 -1.70
C SER A 181 1.50 18.79 -0.77
N LEU A 182 2.16 19.93 -0.90
CA LEU A 182 3.18 20.39 0.03
C LEU A 182 2.54 21.25 1.12
N GLN A 183 2.70 20.86 2.37
CA GLN A 183 2.31 21.65 3.54
C GLN A 183 3.54 22.25 4.19
N ILE A 184 3.55 23.57 4.33
CA ILE A 184 4.64 24.32 4.98
C ILE A 184 4.09 25.33 5.98
N THR A 185 4.91 25.71 6.95
CA THR A 185 4.57 26.77 7.90
C THR A 185 5.60 27.88 7.89
N VAL A 186 5.26 29.02 7.30
CA VAL A 186 6.20 30.11 6.97
C VAL A 186 5.68 31.48 7.40
N ASN A 187 6.61 32.42 7.62
CA ASN A 187 6.31 33.81 7.93
C ASN A 187 6.40 34.65 6.66
N VAL A 188 5.36 34.61 5.81
CA VAL A 188 5.38 35.25 4.48
C VAL A 188 4.09 36.03 4.21
N LYS A 189 4.18 37.02 3.32
CA LYS A 189 3.04 37.74 2.73
C LYS A 189 2.77 37.20 1.33
N LEU A 190 1.53 37.34 0.84
CA LEU A 190 1.15 36.88 -0.50
C LEU A 190 2.03 37.52 -1.59
N SER A 191 2.35 38.81 -1.43
CA SER A 191 3.22 39.60 -2.30
C SER A 191 4.70 39.17 -2.33
N LYS A 192 5.13 38.24 -1.47
CA LYS A 192 6.53 37.78 -1.38
C LYS A 192 6.65 36.25 -1.52
N LEU A 193 5.68 35.61 -2.17
CA LEU A 193 5.71 34.16 -2.36
C LEU A 193 6.71 33.70 -3.43
N ASP A 194 7.25 34.60 -4.24
CA ASP A 194 8.16 34.26 -5.35
C ASP A 194 9.35 33.41 -4.88
N GLY A 195 10.03 33.81 -3.81
CA GLY A 195 11.16 33.05 -3.26
C GLY A 195 10.76 31.69 -2.65
N VAL A 196 9.52 31.57 -2.18
CA VAL A 196 8.97 30.30 -1.69
C VAL A 196 8.71 29.37 -2.88
N LEU A 197 8.03 29.85 -3.93
CA LEU A 197 7.74 29.07 -5.13
C LEU A 197 9.00 28.68 -5.89
N GLU A 198 9.98 29.58 -5.98
CA GLU A 198 11.31 29.29 -6.55
C GLU A 198 11.97 28.10 -5.84
N THR A 199 11.99 28.14 -4.49
CA THR A 199 12.61 27.08 -3.70
C THR A 199 11.87 25.76 -3.88
N ILE A 200 10.53 25.80 -3.85
CA ILE A 200 9.68 24.63 -4.07
C ILE A 200 9.97 23.99 -5.43
N LEU A 201 10.00 24.80 -6.51
CA LEU A 201 10.20 24.29 -7.86
C LEU A 201 11.61 23.70 -8.04
N LYS A 202 12.64 24.34 -7.47
CA LYS A 202 14.01 23.81 -7.45
C LYS A 202 14.09 22.47 -6.72
N CYS A 203 13.50 22.37 -5.53
CA CYS A 203 13.48 21.12 -4.77
C CYS A 203 12.70 20.02 -5.51
N TYR A 204 11.55 20.34 -6.09
CA TYR A 204 10.75 19.37 -6.86
C TYR A 204 11.51 18.79 -8.07
N ASN A 205 12.26 19.64 -8.79
CA ASN A 205 13.03 19.24 -9.97
C ASN A 205 14.37 18.56 -9.64
N SER A 206 14.82 18.63 -8.39
CA SER A 206 16.08 18.02 -7.95
C SER A 206 16.01 16.48 -7.91
N GLN A 207 17.19 15.88 -7.95
CA GLN A 207 17.42 14.43 -7.77
C GLN A 207 18.25 14.15 -6.50
N GLU A 208 18.54 15.18 -5.68
CA GLU A 208 19.30 15.05 -4.41
C GLU A 208 18.70 13.98 -3.49
N TYR A 209 17.38 13.77 -3.54
CA TYR A 209 16.73 12.72 -2.74
C TYR A 209 17.32 11.32 -2.97
N LYS A 210 17.84 11.01 -4.16
CA LYS A 210 18.38 9.68 -4.50
C LYS A 210 19.59 9.29 -3.65
N GLU A 211 20.28 10.24 -3.03
CA GLU A 211 21.40 9.91 -2.15
C GLU A 211 20.96 9.17 -0.88
N ASN A 212 19.72 9.40 -0.42
CA ASN A 212 19.21 8.87 0.86
C ASN A 212 17.86 8.14 0.71
N PHE A 213 17.21 8.26 -0.44
CA PHE A 213 15.84 7.81 -0.71
C PHE A 213 15.69 7.25 -2.13
N ASP A 214 16.74 6.69 -2.75
CA ASP A 214 16.68 6.09 -4.10
C ASP A 214 15.62 4.99 -4.22
N TRP A 215 15.44 4.20 -3.16
CA TRP A 215 14.51 3.08 -3.10
C TRP A 215 13.06 3.46 -3.37
N ILE A 216 12.66 4.72 -3.20
CA ILE A 216 11.29 5.17 -3.53
C ILE A 216 11.00 5.00 -5.02
N ASP A 217 12.04 4.95 -5.86
CA ASP A 217 11.92 4.77 -7.30
C ASP A 217 11.75 3.29 -7.71
N ASN A 218 11.74 2.34 -6.74
CA ASN A 218 11.43 0.93 -7.02
C ASN A 218 9.97 0.73 -7.45
N LEU A 219 9.06 1.60 -6.99
CA LEU A 219 7.65 1.65 -7.39
C LEU A 219 7.33 3.06 -7.88
N ARG A 220 7.29 3.26 -9.20
CA ARG A 220 7.04 4.57 -9.79
C ARG A 220 5.62 4.65 -10.29
N GLU A 221 4.91 5.72 -9.96
CA GLU A 221 3.62 6.00 -10.55
C GLU A 221 3.74 6.04 -12.09
N GLU A 222 2.93 5.24 -12.78
CA GLU A 222 2.82 5.26 -14.24
C GLU A 222 1.98 6.47 -14.66
N LYS A 223 2.48 7.20 -15.65
CA LYS A 223 1.92 8.48 -16.10
C LYS A 223 1.60 8.52 -17.60
N ASP A 224 2.12 7.59 -18.41
CA ASP A 224 1.76 7.50 -19.83
C ASP A 224 0.28 7.10 -19.95
N PRO A 225 -0.59 7.98 -20.48
CA PRO A 225 -2.02 7.71 -20.58
C PRO A 225 -2.34 6.49 -21.44
N ARG A 226 -1.46 6.15 -22.41
CA ARG A 226 -1.64 4.96 -23.26
C ARG A 226 -1.43 3.69 -22.46
N VAL A 227 -0.35 3.63 -21.67
CA VAL A 227 -0.06 2.51 -20.78
C VAL A 227 -1.16 2.37 -19.73
N ILE A 228 -1.58 3.47 -19.11
CA ILE A 228 -2.71 3.46 -18.15
C ILE A 228 -3.99 2.93 -18.81
N SER A 229 -4.28 3.29 -20.06
CA SER A 229 -5.46 2.77 -20.79
C SER A 229 -5.37 1.27 -21.00
N GLU A 230 -4.22 0.77 -21.49
CA GLU A 230 -3.95 -0.67 -21.66
C GLU A 230 -4.14 -1.43 -20.33
N LEU A 231 -3.62 -0.88 -19.23
CA LEU A 231 -3.74 -1.49 -17.90
C LEU A 231 -5.18 -1.49 -17.36
N ASN A 232 -5.94 -0.41 -17.62
CA ASN A 232 -7.35 -0.34 -17.23
C ASN A 232 -8.21 -1.33 -18.03
N GLU A 233 -7.90 -1.55 -19.32
CA GLU A 233 -8.55 -2.57 -20.14
C GLU A 233 -8.26 -3.98 -19.63
N ALA A 234 -7.00 -4.28 -19.26
CA ALA A 234 -6.64 -5.55 -18.64
C ALA A 234 -7.41 -5.80 -17.33
N LEU A 235 -7.47 -4.81 -16.45
CA LEU A 235 -8.28 -4.88 -15.22
C LEU A 235 -9.74 -5.19 -15.52
N VAL A 236 -10.35 -4.45 -16.44
CA VAL A 236 -11.76 -4.62 -16.80
C VAL A 236 -12.03 -6.01 -17.39
N ASN A 237 -11.12 -6.51 -18.23
CA ASN A 237 -11.23 -7.84 -18.82
C ASN A 237 -11.18 -8.93 -17.73
N ASP A 238 -10.25 -8.84 -16.79
CA ASP A 238 -10.14 -9.81 -15.70
C ASP A 238 -11.38 -9.79 -14.79
N LEU A 239 -11.90 -8.61 -14.45
CA LEU A 239 -13.12 -8.48 -13.65
C LEU A 239 -14.37 -9.04 -14.37
N ASN A 240 -14.50 -8.82 -15.68
CA ASN A 240 -15.61 -9.39 -16.44
C ASN A 240 -15.52 -10.92 -16.54
N ASN A 241 -14.31 -11.47 -16.70
CA ASN A 241 -14.04 -12.91 -16.75
C ASN A 241 -13.93 -13.58 -15.37
N GLU A 242 -14.15 -12.85 -14.28
CA GLU A 242 -14.12 -13.35 -12.90
C GLU A 242 -12.76 -13.93 -12.49
N VAL A 243 -11.69 -13.36 -13.03
CA VAL A 243 -10.29 -13.66 -12.66
C VAL A 243 -9.91 -12.75 -11.50
N PHE A 244 -9.89 -13.30 -10.28
CA PHE A 244 -9.70 -12.56 -9.04
C PHE A 244 -8.39 -12.88 -8.31
N GLU A 245 -7.58 -13.80 -8.83
CA GLU A 245 -6.34 -14.28 -8.20
C GLU A 245 -5.33 -13.14 -7.95
N LYS A 246 -5.41 -12.10 -8.77
CA LYS A 246 -4.54 -10.91 -8.73
C LYS A 246 -5.25 -9.65 -8.24
N CYS A 247 -6.49 -9.75 -7.75
CA CYS A 247 -7.33 -8.60 -7.42
C CYS A 247 -7.96 -8.72 -6.02
N HIS A 248 -7.88 -7.66 -5.22
CA HIS A 248 -8.64 -7.55 -3.97
C HIS A 248 -9.12 -6.12 -3.73
N LEU A 249 -9.94 -5.92 -2.69
CA LEU A 249 -10.39 -4.61 -2.26
C LEU A 249 -9.69 -4.19 -0.96
N ALA A 250 -9.35 -2.91 -0.87
CA ALA A 250 -8.77 -2.27 0.30
C ALA A 250 -9.31 -0.85 0.50
N ILE A 251 -9.32 -0.37 1.73
CA ILE A 251 -9.61 1.04 2.02
C ILE A 251 -8.41 1.86 1.55
N PRO A 252 -8.57 2.93 0.75
CA PRO A 252 -7.44 3.64 0.12
C PRO A 252 -6.72 4.63 1.05
N GLU A 253 -6.99 4.59 2.36
CA GLU A 253 -6.39 5.48 3.35
C GLU A 253 -6.35 4.85 4.74
N ILE A 254 -5.50 5.43 5.61
CA ILE A 254 -5.45 5.11 7.03
C ILE A 254 -6.68 5.73 7.71
N TYR A 255 -7.44 4.90 8.43
CA TYR A 255 -8.63 5.29 9.19
C TYR A 255 -8.46 4.96 10.68
N GLU A 256 -9.26 5.58 11.55
CA GLU A 256 -9.18 5.30 12.98
C GLU A 256 -9.85 3.94 13.32
N PRO A 257 -9.24 3.11 14.18
CA PRO A 257 -9.88 1.87 14.62
C PRO A 257 -11.27 2.11 15.20
N GLY A 258 -12.25 1.27 14.83
CA GLY A 258 -13.64 1.43 15.25
C GLY A 258 -14.44 2.50 14.49
N SER A 259 -13.84 3.14 13.47
CA SER A 259 -14.53 4.13 12.64
C SER A 259 -15.71 3.54 11.88
N PHE A 260 -15.67 2.25 11.50
CA PHE A 260 -16.65 1.65 10.59
C PHE A 260 -17.29 0.38 11.18
N GLU A 261 -18.61 0.27 11.09
CA GLU A 261 -19.38 -0.93 11.48
C GLU A 261 -19.52 -1.94 10.34
N GLY A 262 -19.31 -1.50 9.09
CA GLY A 262 -19.40 -2.34 7.91
C GLY A 262 -19.49 -1.52 6.62
N PHE A 263 -19.60 -2.24 5.51
CA PHE A 263 -19.52 -1.69 4.16
C PHE A 263 -20.78 -2.01 3.36
N SER A 264 -21.06 -1.19 2.34
CA SER A 264 -22.02 -1.53 1.29
C SER A 264 -21.54 -1.04 -0.08
N TYR A 265 -21.84 -1.82 -1.11
CA TYR A 265 -21.45 -1.49 -2.48
C TYR A 265 -22.55 -0.73 -3.20
N PHE A 266 -22.16 0.33 -3.90
CA PHE A 266 -22.96 1.06 -4.91
C PHE A 266 -24.22 1.78 -4.43
N SER A 267 -24.68 1.51 -3.20
CA SER A 267 -25.81 2.15 -2.55
C SER A 267 -25.53 2.23 -1.05
N LYS A 268 -25.87 3.38 -0.45
CA LYS A 268 -25.81 3.60 1.01
C LYS A 268 -26.72 2.65 1.79
N LYS A 269 -27.81 2.21 1.17
CA LYS A 269 -28.81 1.28 1.72
C LYS A 269 -28.67 -0.13 1.13
N GLY A 270 -27.52 -0.44 0.52
CA GLY A 270 -27.24 -1.76 -0.02
C GLY A 270 -27.08 -2.82 1.07
N ARG A 271 -26.86 -4.07 0.67
CA ARG A 271 -26.50 -5.15 1.57
C ARG A 271 -25.27 -4.76 2.40
N ARG A 272 -25.30 -5.12 3.69
CA ARG A 272 -24.19 -4.88 4.61
C ARG A 272 -23.22 -6.04 4.57
N HIS A 273 -21.95 -5.69 4.42
CA HIS A 273 -20.82 -6.60 4.44
C HIS A 273 -19.91 -6.21 5.60
N VAL A 274 -19.38 -7.21 6.30
CA VAL A 274 -18.45 -6.98 7.40
C VAL A 274 -17.13 -6.48 6.85
N ASP A 275 -16.66 -7.12 5.78
CA ASP A 275 -15.38 -6.84 5.13
C ASP A 275 -15.57 -6.44 3.66
N LEU A 276 -14.50 -5.92 3.06
CA LEU A 276 -14.45 -5.67 1.62
C LEU A 276 -14.07 -6.96 0.89
N ASP A 277 -14.87 -7.34 -0.11
CA ASP A 277 -14.68 -8.53 -0.93
C ASP A 277 -14.96 -8.19 -2.39
N ILE A 278 -13.97 -8.45 -3.24
CA ILE A 278 -14.07 -8.15 -4.67
C ILE A 278 -15.12 -9.00 -5.36
N LYS A 279 -15.28 -10.28 -5.00
CA LYS A 279 -16.23 -11.20 -5.65
C LYS A 279 -17.65 -10.78 -5.36
N GLU A 280 -17.95 -10.42 -4.10
CA GLU A 280 -19.26 -9.89 -3.71
C GLU A 280 -19.54 -8.55 -4.39
N ALA A 281 -18.58 -7.63 -4.41
CA ALA A 281 -18.73 -6.34 -5.08
C ALA A 281 -18.99 -6.51 -6.58
N ILE A 282 -18.24 -7.37 -7.26
CA ILE A 282 -18.41 -7.62 -8.71
C ILE A 282 -19.72 -8.36 -9.00
N SER A 283 -20.12 -9.33 -8.16
CA SER A 283 -21.42 -10.00 -8.27
C SER A 283 -22.60 -9.02 -8.14
N GLU A 284 -22.56 -8.12 -7.15
CA GLU A 284 -23.57 -7.06 -7.00
C GLU A 284 -23.56 -6.05 -8.15
N LEU A 285 -22.40 -5.82 -8.77
CA LEU A 285 -22.28 -4.93 -9.92
C LEU A 285 -22.90 -5.54 -11.16
N LYS A 286 -22.63 -6.84 -11.40
CA LYS A 286 -23.19 -7.61 -12.54
C LYS A 286 -24.71 -7.76 -12.47
N GLN A 287 -25.31 -7.71 -11.28
CA GLN A 287 -26.77 -7.66 -11.13
C GLN A 287 -27.40 -6.36 -11.69
N LYS A 288 -26.61 -5.28 -11.81
CA LYS A 288 -27.08 -3.96 -12.28
C LYS A 288 -26.65 -3.65 -13.71
N SER A 289 -25.62 -4.33 -14.22
CA SER A 289 -25.07 -4.11 -15.56
C SER A 289 -24.48 -5.41 -16.10
N ASN A 290 -24.76 -5.74 -17.36
CA ASN A 290 -24.27 -6.98 -17.97
C ASN A 290 -22.74 -6.99 -18.19
N GLU A 291 -22.13 -5.82 -18.34
CA GLU A 291 -20.69 -5.67 -18.58
C GLU A 291 -20.12 -4.55 -17.71
N ILE A 292 -18.97 -4.80 -17.11
CA ILE A 292 -18.29 -3.84 -16.24
C ILE A 292 -17.42 -2.96 -17.10
N ALA A 293 -17.85 -1.71 -17.32
CA ALA A 293 -17.01 -0.70 -17.99
C ALA A 293 -16.12 0.04 -16.98
N PHE A 294 -14.95 0.51 -17.42
CA PHE A 294 -14.01 1.24 -16.56
C PHE A 294 -14.62 2.49 -15.90
N ASP A 295 -15.40 3.28 -16.65
CA ASP A 295 -16.07 4.48 -16.13
C ASP A 295 -17.05 4.15 -15.00
N LEU A 296 -17.64 2.94 -15.02
CA LEU A 296 -18.50 2.48 -13.94
C LEU A 296 -17.69 2.32 -12.65
N LEU A 297 -16.46 1.79 -12.71
CA LEU A 297 -15.58 1.64 -11.54
C LEU A 297 -15.20 2.98 -10.90
N LYS A 298 -15.03 4.03 -11.70
CA LYS A 298 -14.75 5.39 -11.19
C LYS A 298 -15.98 6.04 -10.55
N LYS A 299 -17.16 5.80 -11.13
CA LYS A 299 -18.42 6.41 -10.68
C LYS A 299 -18.99 5.72 -9.45
N MET A 300 -18.95 4.40 -9.43
CA MET A 300 -19.52 3.56 -8.39
C MET A 300 -18.73 3.68 -7.09
N LYS A 301 -19.44 3.64 -5.96
CA LYS A 301 -18.88 3.93 -4.64
C LYS A 301 -18.94 2.73 -3.71
N VAL A 302 -17.91 2.59 -2.89
CA VAL A 302 -17.93 1.81 -1.64
C VAL A 302 -18.33 2.78 -0.53
N PHE A 303 -19.30 2.39 0.29
CA PHE A 303 -19.73 3.19 1.44
C PHE A 303 -19.34 2.47 2.73
N ALA A 304 -18.67 3.19 3.63
CA ALA A 304 -18.44 2.75 5.00
C ALA A 304 -19.39 3.48 5.95
N VAL A 305 -20.01 2.72 6.85
CA VAL A 305 -20.96 3.24 7.85
C VAL A 305 -20.23 3.52 9.14
N HIS A 306 -20.36 4.74 9.67
CA HIS A 306 -19.78 5.06 10.97
C HIS A 306 -20.62 4.52 12.13
N SER A 307 -19.91 4.11 13.19
CA SER A 307 -20.54 3.58 14.39
C SER A 307 -21.55 4.57 15.00
N GLY A 308 -22.81 4.15 15.09
CA GLY A 308 -23.89 4.95 15.68
C GLY A 308 -24.30 6.25 14.94
N SER A 309 -23.97 6.42 13.65
CA SER A 309 -24.39 7.59 12.87
C SER A 309 -24.89 7.26 11.46
N GLU A 310 -25.75 8.10 10.89
CA GLU A 310 -26.12 8.03 9.47
C GLU A 310 -25.05 8.66 8.54
N SER A 311 -23.87 8.99 9.07
CA SER A 311 -22.79 9.57 8.29
C SER A 311 -21.99 8.49 7.56
N PHE A 312 -21.79 8.67 6.27
CA PHE A 312 -21.08 7.72 5.42
C PHE A 312 -19.74 8.29 5.00
N HIS A 313 -18.70 7.46 5.12
CA HIS A 313 -17.50 7.65 4.32
C HIS A 313 -17.69 6.96 2.97
N SER A 314 -17.09 7.47 1.90
CA SER A 314 -17.18 6.80 0.60
C SER A 314 -15.99 7.04 -0.30
N TRP A 315 -15.61 6.01 -1.04
CA TRP A 315 -14.56 6.02 -2.06
C TRP A 315 -15.11 5.46 -3.36
N SER A 316 -14.49 5.77 -4.51
CA SER A 316 -14.78 4.98 -5.71
C SER A 316 -14.35 3.54 -5.52
N ILE A 317 -15.06 2.59 -6.14
CA ILE A 317 -14.62 1.19 -6.13
C ILE A 317 -13.24 1.08 -6.80
N TYR A 318 -12.96 1.90 -7.82
CA TYR A 318 -11.64 2.00 -8.44
C TYR A 318 -10.52 2.37 -7.45
N GLU A 319 -10.75 3.33 -6.53
CA GLU A 319 -9.77 3.66 -5.50
C GLU A 319 -9.56 2.51 -4.52
N CYS A 320 -10.58 1.67 -4.31
CA CYS A 320 -10.49 0.50 -3.44
C CYS A 320 -9.86 -0.73 -4.09
N ILE A 321 -9.73 -0.78 -5.42
CA ILE A 321 -9.14 -1.93 -6.10
C ILE A 321 -7.63 -1.92 -5.90
N VAL A 322 -7.11 -3.10 -5.52
CA VAL A 322 -5.71 -3.45 -5.64
C VAL A 322 -5.59 -4.56 -6.67
N TYR A 323 -4.75 -4.37 -7.68
CA TYR A 323 -4.65 -5.31 -8.80
C TYR A 323 -3.24 -5.37 -9.38
N GLU A 324 -2.72 -6.58 -9.59
CA GLU A 324 -1.42 -6.81 -10.22
C GLU A 324 -1.59 -7.26 -11.68
N THR A 325 -0.82 -6.68 -12.59
CA THR A 325 -0.81 -7.13 -13.98
C THR A 325 0.53 -6.87 -14.67
N ASP A 326 0.77 -7.60 -15.74
CA ASP A 326 1.96 -7.45 -16.57
C ASP A 326 1.54 -6.77 -17.89
N SER A 327 2.32 -5.79 -18.35
CA SER A 327 2.18 -5.21 -19.68
C SER A 327 3.54 -5.10 -20.34
N LYS A 328 3.69 -5.77 -21.49
CA LYS A 328 4.96 -5.92 -22.22
C LYS A 328 6.00 -6.61 -21.32
N GLU A 329 7.09 -5.92 -20.99
CA GLU A 329 8.18 -6.42 -20.14
C GLU A 329 8.16 -5.82 -18.71
N ASN A 330 7.13 -5.05 -18.39
CA ASN A 330 7.02 -4.36 -17.11
C ASN A 330 5.85 -4.89 -16.29
N ARG A 331 6.04 -4.88 -14.98
CA ARG A 331 5.03 -5.27 -14.00
C ARG A 331 4.40 -4.05 -13.37
N PHE A 332 3.09 -4.09 -13.21
CA PHE A 332 2.29 -2.99 -12.70
C PHE A 332 1.41 -3.41 -11.53
N VAL A 333 1.21 -2.48 -10.61
CA VAL A 333 0.24 -2.61 -9.52
C VAL A 333 -0.68 -1.39 -9.49
N LEU A 334 -1.98 -1.63 -9.48
CA LEU A 334 -2.99 -0.64 -9.15
C LEU A 334 -3.17 -0.65 -7.63
N THR A 335 -3.08 0.49 -6.99
CA THR A 335 -3.45 0.64 -5.59
C THR A 335 -3.86 2.09 -5.31
N MET A 336 -4.89 2.28 -4.48
CA MET A 336 -5.38 3.61 -4.10
C MET A 336 -5.71 4.50 -5.31
N GLY A 337 -6.19 3.89 -6.39
CA GLY A 337 -6.58 4.56 -7.64
C GLY A 337 -5.43 5.05 -8.53
N ASN A 338 -4.18 4.61 -8.31
CA ASN A 338 -3.05 4.93 -9.18
C ASN A 338 -2.31 3.66 -9.60
N TRP A 339 -1.80 3.66 -10.84
CA TRP A 339 -0.95 2.61 -11.37
C TRP A 339 0.50 2.90 -11.04
N TYR A 340 1.23 1.88 -10.62
CA TYR A 340 2.67 1.94 -10.36
C TYR A 340 3.38 0.88 -11.19
N CYS A 341 4.42 1.29 -11.92
CA CYS A 341 5.37 0.40 -12.55
C CYS A 341 6.44 -0.01 -11.52
N ILE A 342 6.67 -1.32 -11.43
CA ILE A 342 7.76 -1.88 -10.61
C ILE A 342 9.04 -1.86 -11.44
N ASP A 343 10.14 -1.40 -10.85
CA ASP A 343 11.45 -1.36 -11.51
C ASP A 343 11.87 -2.76 -11.99
N SER A 344 12.18 -2.91 -13.29
CA SER A 344 12.47 -4.21 -13.89
C SER A 344 13.74 -4.85 -13.31
N ASN A 345 14.73 -4.05 -12.91
CA ASN A 345 15.93 -4.59 -12.24
C ASN A 345 15.57 -5.14 -10.85
N PHE A 346 14.66 -4.46 -10.13
CA PHE A 346 14.15 -4.96 -8.87
C PHE A 346 13.37 -6.26 -9.05
N VAL A 347 12.49 -6.34 -10.06
CA VAL A 347 11.78 -7.59 -10.40
C VAL A 347 12.76 -8.72 -10.67
N ASN A 348 13.74 -8.49 -11.55
CA ASN A 348 14.74 -9.50 -11.91
C ASN A 348 15.57 -9.97 -10.71
N ARG A 349 15.95 -9.06 -9.80
CA ARG A 349 16.64 -9.44 -8.56
C ARG A 349 15.79 -10.33 -7.67
N VAL A 350 14.51 -10.01 -7.48
CA VAL A 350 13.60 -10.81 -6.65
C VAL A 350 13.36 -12.19 -7.27
N THR A 351 13.05 -12.24 -8.56
CA THR A 351 12.85 -13.50 -9.29
C THR A 351 14.10 -14.37 -9.26
N SER A 352 15.30 -13.79 -9.46
CA SER A 352 16.56 -14.51 -9.36
C SER A 352 16.83 -15.04 -7.95
N ASP A 353 16.56 -14.25 -6.91
CA ASP A 353 16.73 -14.67 -5.52
C ASP A 353 15.80 -15.85 -5.19
N VAL A 354 14.55 -15.84 -5.65
CA VAL A 354 13.59 -16.94 -5.47
C VAL A 354 13.97 -18.17 -6.30
N GLY A 355 14.43 -17.98 -7.54
CA GLY A 355 14.90 -19.06 -8.41
C GLY A 355 16.13 -19.78 -7.85
N ALA A 356 16.93 -19.11 -7.02
CA ALA A 356 18.09 -19.69 -6.34
C ALA A 356 17.73 -20.47 -5.06
N ILE A 357 16.47 -20.45 -4.61
CA ILE A 357 16.00 -21.31 -3.51
C ILE A 357 15.99 -22.76 -4.01
N SER A 358 16.59 -23.67 -3.25
CA SER A 358 16.66 -25.09 -3.58
C SER A 358 15.27 -25.67 -3.86
N ASP A 359 15.13 -26.46 -4.93
CA ASP A 359 13.93 -27.26 -5.13
C ASP A 359 13.96 -28.47 -4.20
N ALA A 360 12.83 -28.74 -3.54
CA ALA A 360 12.65 -29.96 -2.78
C ALA A 360 12.51 -31.17 -3.71
N GLU A 361 12.63 -32.37 -3.13
CA GLU A 361 12.28 -33.60 -3.83
C GLU A 361 10.85 -33.54 -4.40
N LYS A 362 10.64 -34.17 -5.55
CA LYS A 362 9.33 -34.16 -6.22
C LYS A 362 8.26 -34.78 -5.33
N LEU A 363 7.33 -33.94 -4.90
CA LEU A 363 6.12 -34.35 -4.18
C LEU A 363 5.11 -34.93 -5.19
N PRO A 364 4.26 -35.88 -4.77
CA PRO A 364 3.28 -36.50 -5.65
C PRO A 364 2.25 -35.47 -6.14
N SER A 365 1.74 -35.67 -7.37
CA SER A 365 0.81 -34.74 -8.00
C SER A 365 -0.52 -34.65 -7.25
N SER A 366 -1.14 -33.48 -7.28
CA SER A 366 -2.50 -33.26 -6.75
C SER A 366 -3.56 -33.47 -7.83
N LYS A 367 -4.82 -33.65 -7.43
CA LYS A 367 -5.96 -33.66 -8.35
C LYS A 367 -6.73 -32.35 -8.28
N ARG A 368 -7.37 -31.96 -9.39
CA ARG A 368 -8.03 -30.65 -9.51
C ARG A 368 -9.12 -30.43 -8.45
N GLU A 369 -9.88 -31.48 -8.15
CA GLU A 369 -10.98 -31.51 -7.19
C GLU A 369 -10.53 -31.60 -5.72
N TRP A 370 -9.25 -31.87 -5.47
CA TRP A 370 -8.76 -31.99 -4.10
C TRP A 370 -8.68 -30.63 -3.41
N GLU A 371 -9.16 -30.63 -2.18
CA GLU A 371 -8.87 -29.59 -1.19
C GLU A 371 -7.48 -29.80 -0.60
N GLU A 372 -6.91 -28.75 0.00
CA GLU A 372 -5.59 -28.80 0.67
C GLU A 372 -5.53 -29.95 1.66
N LYS A 373 -6.57 -30.11 2.49
CA LYS A 373 -6.68 -31.20 3.47
C LYS A 373 -6.54 -32.59 2.83
N THR A 374 -7.28 -32.85 1.75
CA THR A 374 -7.24 -34.15 1.05
C THR A 374 -5.86 -34.43 0.49
N TYR A 375 -5.18 -33.40 -0.02
CA TYR A 375 -3.82 -33.54 -0.51
C TYR A 375 -2.83 -33.82 0.64
N ASN A 376 -2.95 -33.12 1.78
CA ASN A 376 -2.07 -33.32 2.93
C ASN A 376 -2.18 -34.76 3.49
N GLU A 377 -3.41 -35.30 3.57
CA GLU A 377 -3.66 -36.71 3.93
C GLU A 377 -3.02 -37.67 2.92
N TYR A 378 -3.17 -37.42 1.61
CA TYR A 378 -2.56 -38.24 0.57
C TYR A 378 -1.02 -38.19 0.59
N LEU A 379 -0.46 -37.00 0.79
CA LEU A 379 0.98 -36.78 0.89
C LEU A 379 1.57 -37.57 2.04
N THR A 380 0.92 -37.52 3.22
CA THR A 380 1.35 -38.24 4.42
C THR A 380 1.33 -39.76 4.23
N ASN A 381 0.33 -40.27 3.50
CA ASN A 381 0.25 -41.71 3.19
C ASN A 381 1.25 -42.17 2.13
N THR A 382 1.80 -41.24 1.34
CA THR A 382 2.74 -41.54 0.25
C THR A 382 4.18 -41.43 0.71
N ILE A 383 4.50 -40.44 1.54
CA ILE A 383 5.84 -40.25 2.10
C ILE A 383 5.99 -41.13 3.34
N SER A 384 6.90 -42.10 3.25
CA SER A 384 7.25 -42.96 4.39
C SER A 384 7.69 -42.13 5.59
N GLU A 385 7.28 -42.56 6.78
CA GLU A 385 7.72 -41.94 8.04
C GLU A 385 7.42 -40.42 8.15
N SER A 386 6.24 -40.03 7.68
CA SER A 386 5.72 -38.65 7.80
C SER A 386 4.50 -38.56 8.73
N ILE A 387 4.25 -37.37 9.28
CA ILE A 387 3.19 -37.06 10.24
C ILE A 387 2.36 -35.91 9.70
N LEU A 388 1.04 -36.10 9.70
CA LEU A 388 0.08 -35.06 9.36
C LEU A 388 -0.13 -34.14 10.58
N PHE A 389 0.16 -32.85 10.40
CA PHE A 389 -0.09 -31.77 11.36
C PHE A 389 -1.08 -30.70 10.82
N ASP A 390 -1.68 -30.93 9.64
CA ASP A 390 -2.72 -30.07 9.04
C ASP A 390 -3.79 -29.66 10.07
N ARG A 391 -3.97 -28.34 10.25
CA ARG A 391 -4.91 -27.70 11.20
C ARG A 391 -4.68 -28.07 12.66
N ASP A 392 -3.52 -28.65 12.98
CA ASP A 392 -3.21 -29.09 14.32
C ASP A 392 -2.51 -27.99 15.13
N LEU A 393 -3.33 -27.29 15.90
CA LEU A 393 -2.93 -26.11 16.65
C LEU A 393 -2.08 -26.47 17.88
N VAL A 394 -0.92 -25.82 18.01
CA VAL A 394 0.00 -25.94 19.15
C VAL A 394 0.03 -24.63 19.94
N ARG A 395 0.04 -24.72 21.27
CA ARG A 395 0.05 -23.53 22.15
C ARG A 395 1.47 -23.07 22.44
N CYS A 396 1.73 -21.78 22.23
CA CYS A 396 2.97 -21.11 22.61
C CYS A 396 2.99 -20.71 24.10
N ASP A 397 4.17 -20.50 24.68
CA ASP A 397 4.36 -19.88 25.99
C ASP A 397 4.30 -18.34 25.89
N GLY A 398 3.71 -17.68 26.89
CA GLY A 398 3.54 -16.22 26.91
C GLY A 398 2.52 -15.63 25.92
N ALA A 399 2.07 -16.35 24.89
CA ALA A 399 1.05 -15.91 23.95
C ALA A 399 -0.29 -16.65 24.16
N ARG A 400 -1.43 -15.93 24.07
CA ARG A 400 -2.77 -16.56 24.04
C ARG A 400 -3.07 -17.30 22.72
N THR A 401 -2.13 -17.26 21.77
CA THR A 401 -2.32 -17.70 20.40
C THR A 401 -1.81 -19.13 20.21
N THR A 402 -2.58 -19.90 19.46
CA THR A 402 -2.15 -21.18 18.91
C THR A 402 -1.57 -20.97 17.52
N ILE A 403 -0.55 -21.76 17.17
CA ILE A 403 0.03 -21.78 15.82
C ILE A 403 -0.24 -23.13 15.16
N GLU A 404 -0.46 -23.12 13.86
CA GLU A 404 -0.38 -24.31 13.02
C GLU A 404 1.09 -24.53 12.66
N PHE A 405 1.71 -25.58 13.20
CA PHE A 405 3.16 -25.76 13.10
C PHE A 405 3.61 -26.07 11.67
N CYS A 406 2.96 -27.01 11.00
CA CYS A 406 3.16 -27.34 9.59
C CYS A 406 2.02 -28.23 9.09
N ASP A 407 1.95 -28.48 7.80
CA ASP A 407 0.98 -29.45 7.24
C ASP A 407 1.49 -30.89 7.38
N VAL A 408 2.76 -31.12 7.02
CA VAL A 408 3.40 -32.45 7.08
C VAL A 408 4.82 -32.34 7.63
N LEU A 409 5.15 -33.19 8.60
CA LEU A 409 6.50 -33.34 9.17
C LEU A 409 7.09 -34.70 8.79
N THR A 410 8.34 -34.74 8.35
CA THR A 410 9.03 -36.00 8.01
C THR A 410 10.15 -36.34 8.99
N GLN A 411 10.54 -37.62 9.09
CA GLN A 411 11.70 -38.04 9.91
C GLN A 411 13.03 -37.44 9.44
N ASP A 412 13.17 -37.15 8.14
CA ASP A 412 14.33 -36.42 7.61
C ASP A 412 14.25 -34.90 7.86
N ARG A 413 13.42 -34.49 8.83
CA ARG A 413 13.32 -33.13 9.37
C ARG A 413 12.90 -32.08 8.34
N ARG A 414 12.04 -32.46 7.39
CA ARG A 414 11.34 -31.51 6.53
C ARG A 414 10.05 -31.07 7.20
N ILE A 415 9.89 -29.76 7.35
CA ILE A 415 8.70 -29.08 7.86
C ILE A 415 7.98 -28.53 6.63
N ILE A 416 7.00 -29.27 6.15
CA ILE A 416 6.33 -29.00 4.87
C ILE A 416 5.06 -28.20 5.10
N HIS A 417 4.97 -27.07 4.41
CA HIS A 417 3.80 -26.22 4.37
C HIS A 417 3.17 -26.26 2.97
N VAL A 418 1.91 -26.64 2.86
CA VAL A 418 1.19 -26.87 1.60
C VAL A 418 0.15 -25.78 1.37
N LYS A 419 0.11 -25.22 0.15
CA LYS A 419 -0.95 -24.30 -0.25
C LYS A 419 -1.41 -24.49 -1.68
N LYS A 420 -2.71 -24.36 -1.92
CA LYS A 420 -3.27 -24.19 -3.27
C LYS A 420 -3.13 -22.75 -3.72
N LYS A 421 -2.43 -22.56 -4.83
CA LYS A 421 -2.29 -21.25 -5.46
C LYS A 421 -3.68 -20.70 -5.80
N SER A 422 -4.02 -19.57 -5.17
CA SER A 422 -5.36 -18.99 -5.26
C SER A 422 -5.29 -17.46 -5.26
N SER A 423 -4.62 -16.85 -4.29
CA SER A 423 -4.38 -15.41 -4.26
C SER A 423 -2.99 -15.13 -3.70
N SER A 424 -2.49 -13.91 -3.91
CA SER A 424 -1.27 -13.46 -3.24
C SER A 424 -1.42 -13.53 -1.70
N SER A 425 -2.65 -13.40 -1.14
CA SER A 425 -2.89 -13.43 0.32
C SER A 425 -2.75 -14.78 0.93
N THR A 426 -3.32 -15.81 0.31
CA THR A 426 -3.18 -17.17 0.82
C THR A 426 -1.72 -17.62 0.82
N LEU A 427 -0.92 -17.14 -0.13
CA LEU A 427 0.52 -17.40 -0.19
C LEU A 427 1.32 -16.60 0.84
N SER A 428 1.01 -15.31 1.06
CA SER A 428 1.67 -14.54 2.13
C SER A 428 1.44 -15.17 3.51
N HIS A 429 0.23 -15.68 3.76
CA HIS A 429 -0.08 -16.44 4.97
C HIS A 429 0.77 -17.72 5.09
N LEU A 430 0.93 -18.48 4.00
CA LEU A 430 1.77 -19.67 3.96
C LEU A 430 3.23 -19.34 4.36
N PHE A 431 3.81 -18.30 3.77
CA PHE A 431 5.20 -17.93 4.05
C PHE A 431 5.37 -17.46 5.49
N ALA A 432 4.40 -16.69 6.01
CA ALA A 432 4.39 -16.29 7.41
C ALA A 432 4.27 -17.48 8.36
N GLN A 433 3.43 -18.48 8.06
CA GLN A 433 3.32 -19.72 8.85
C GLN A 433 4.68 -20.40 9.00
N GLY A 434 5.39 -20.67 7.89
CA GLY A 434 6.71 -21.30 7.96
C GLY A 434 7.73 -20.51 8.78
N ARG A 435 7.74 -19.17 8.64
CA ARG A 435 8.62 -18.30 9.42
C ARG A 435 8.29 -18.35 10.91
N ILE A 436 7.01 -18.24 11.27
CA ILE A 436 6.54 -18.22 12.67
C ILE A 436 6.78 -19.58 13.32
N SER A 437 6.52 -20.69 12.63
CA SER A 437 6.77 -22.03 13.14
C SER A 437 8.25 -22.30 13.42
N ALA A 438 9.12 -21.86 12.52
CA ALA A 438 10.57 -21.97 12.69
C ALA A 438 11.08 -21.10 13.85
N GLU A 439 10.60 -19.87 13.97
CA GLU A 439 10.92 -18.98 15.10
C GLU A 439 10.48 -19.61 16.43
N ALA A 440 9.23 -20.06 16.50
CA ALA A 440 8.65 -20.67 17.70
C ALA A 440 9.37 -21.96 18.10
N LEU A 441 9.83 -22.77 17.12
CA LEU A 441 10.62 -23.97 17.40
C LEU A 441 11.93 -23.65 18.15
N LEU A 442 12.55 -22.50 17.87
CA LEU A 442 13.81 -22.10 18.49
C LEU A 442 13.62 -21.31 19.80
N SER A 443 12.52 -20.59 19.94
CA SER A 443 12.33 -19.65 21.05
C SER A 443 11.38 -20.15 22.14
N ASP A 444 10.63 -21.23 21.92
CA ASP A 444 9.54 -21.66 22.80
C ASP A 444 9.60 -23.16 23.13
N GLU A 445 10.05 -23.47 24.35
CA GLU A 445 10.16 -24.85 24.85
C GLU A 445 8.83 -25.61 24.87
N ARG A 446 7.71 -24.89 25.02
CA ARG A 446 6.39 -25.52 25.04
C ARG A 446 6.00 -26.06 23.68
N ILE A 447 6.39 -25.39 22.60
CA ILE A 447 6.16 -25.87 21.23
C ILE A 447 6.77 -27.26 21.06
N LEU A 448 8.04 -27.41 21.42
CA LEU A 448 8.73 -28.69 21.32
C LEU A 448 8.05 -29.77 22.16
N SER A 449 7.73 -29.47 23.43
CA SER A 449 7.05 -30.41 24.33
C SER A 449 5.69 -30.86 23.76
N GLU A 450 4.87 -29.93 23.26
CA GLU A 450 3.55 -30.26 22.72
C GLU A 450 3.64 -31.04 21.40
N LEU A 451 4.58 -30.69 20.51
CA LEU A 451 4.86 -31.48 19.31
C LEU A 451 5.29 -32.91 19.68
N ARG A 452 6.24 -33.07 20.59
CA ARG A 452 6.70 -34.39 21.05
C ARG A 452 5.56 -35.21 21.68
N LYS A 453 4.71 -34.60 22.52
CA LYS A 453 3.53 -35.27 23.09
C LYS A 453 2.56 -35.75 22.01
N LYS A 454 2.31 -34.91 20.99
CA LYS A 454 1.45 -35.26 19.86
C LYS A 454 2.01 -36.45 19.08
N ILE A 455 3.30 -36.43 18.75
CA ILE A 455 3.97 -37.53 18.06
C ILE A 455 3.84 -38.84 18.86
N SER A 456 4.08 -38.81 20.18
CA SER A 456 3.89 -39.97 21.06
C SER A 456 2.43 -40.46 21.08
N SER A 457 1.45 -39.55 21.09
CA SER A 457 0.02 -39.90 21.09
C SER A 457 -0.42 -40.60 19.80
N MET A 458 0.30 -40.39 18.70
CA MET A 458 0.11 -41.07 17.42
C MET A 458 0.85 -42.41 17.35
N GLY A 459 1.49 -42.86 18.44
CA GLY A 459 2.21 -44.12 18.54
C GLY A 459 3.59 -44.10 17.87
N LYS A 460 4.15 -42.92 17.60
CA LYS A 460 5.46 -42.73 16.98
C LYS A 460 6.50 -42.29 18.01
N ASP A 461 7.76 -42.59 17.74
CA ASP A 461 8.88 -42.15 18.59
C ASP A 461 9.19 -40.65 18.34
N PRO A 462 8.97 -39.74 19.31
CA PRO A 462 9.29 -38.32 19.14
C PRO A 462 10.79 -38.06 18.93
N ASP A 463 11.68 -38.92 19.44
CA ASP A 463 13.14 -38.77 19.28
C ASP A 463 13.60 -38.97 17.83
N ALA A 464 12.77 -39.59 16.99
CA ALA A 464 13.02 -39.73 15.55
C ALA A 464 12.78 -38.44 14.75
N TYR A 465 12.07 -37.45 15.32
CA TYR A 465 11.68 -36.22 14.62
C TYR A 465 12.31 -34.96 15.24
N PHE A 466 12.39 -34.91 16.57
CA PHE A 466 12.93 -33.77 17.30
C PHE A 466 13.86 -34.21 18.44
N PRO A 467 14.85 -33.39 18.83
CA PRO A 467 15.60 -33.62 20.05
C PRO A 467 14.70 -33.46 21.29
N LYS A 468 15.25 -33.77 22.47
CA LYS A 468 14.49 -33.77 23.73
C LYS A 468 14.26 -32.36 24.27
N GLU A 469 15.30 -31.54 24.21
CA GLU A 469 15.32 -30.17 24.70
C GLU A 469 15.45 -29.19 23.54
N THR A 470 14.95 -27.97 23.73
CA THR A 470 14.99 -26.91 22.72
C THR A 470 16.41 -26.46 22.42
N ASP A 471 17.27 -26.42 23.44
CA ASP A 471 18.69 -26.05 23.31
C ASP A 471 19.49 -27.04 22.45
N ASP A 472 18.98 -28.26 22.25
CA ASP A 472 19.60 -29.29 21.41
C ASP A 472 19.17 -29.18 19.93
N ILE A 473 18.27 -28.25 19.59
CA ILE A 473 17.82 -28.04 18.21
C ILE A 473 18.94 -27.34 17.42
N ASP A 474 19.49 -28.03 16.43
CA ASP A 474 20.30 -27.42 15.38
C ASP A 474 19.43 -27.07 14.16
N PRO A 475 19.13 -25.78 13.91
CA PRO A 475 18.31 -25.35 12.78
C PRO A 475 18.80 -25.87 11.42
N ARG A 476 20.12 -26.10 11.27
CA ARG A 476 20.74 -26.53 10.02
C ARG A 476 20.38 -27.97 9.64
N GLU A 477 19.86 -28.74 10.59
CA GLU A 477 19.35 -30.09 10.37
C GLU A 477 17.92 -30.09 9.83
N PHE A 478 17.20 -28.97 9.94
CA PHE A 478 15.81 -28.85 9.51
C PHE A 478 15.70 -28.11 8.17
N THR A 479 14.71 -28.51 7.37
CA THR A 479 14.38 -27.85 6.10
C THR A 479 12.92 -27.40 6.11
N ILE A 480 12.70 -26.09 5.97
CA ILE A 480 11.36 -25.54 5.74
C ILE A 480 11.03 -25.69 4.25
N VAL A 481 9.96 -26.38 3.92
CA VAL A 481 9.53 -26.63 2.53
C VAL A 481 8.22 -25.91 2.26
N TYR A 482 8.23 -24.96 1.32
CA TYR A 482 7.01 -24.33 0.81
C TYR A 482 6.52 -25.08 -0.43
N ALA A 483 5.47 -25.87 -0.27
CA ALA A 483 4.88 -26.70 -1.31
C ALA A 483 3.60 -26.07 -1.87
N ILE A 484 3.62 -25.70 -3.15
CA ILE A 484 2.55 -24.93 -3.78
C ILE A 484 1.90 -25.76 -4.89
N ILE A 485 0.61 -26.02 -4.75
CA ILE A 485 -0.22 -26.65 -5.79
C ILE A 485 -0.51 -25.60 -6.86
N ASP A 486 0.07 -25.81 -8.05
CA ASP A 486 -0.01 -24.87 -9.16
C ASP A 486 -0.35 -25.60 -10.48
N THR A 487 -1.34 -25.07 -11.20
CA THR A 487 -1.76 -25.56 -12.51
C THR A 487 -0.93 -24.97 -13.66
N SER A 488 -0.15 -23.93 -13.39
CA SER A 488 0.73 -23.31 -14.39
C SER A 488 1.77 -24.30 -14.91
N PRO A 489 2.13 -24.27 -16.20
CA PRO A 489 3.24 -25.08 -16.72
C PRO A 489 4.61 -24.56 -16.26
N HIS A 490 4.70 -23.32 -15.79
CA HIS A 490 5.98 -22.67 -15.43
C HIS A 490 6.42 -22.97 -13.99
N GLU A 491 7.72 -22.83 -13.72
CA GLU A 491 8.28 -22.93 -12.37
C GLU A 491 7.78 -21.81 -11.45
N LEU A 492 7.88 -22.00 -10.13
CA LEU A 492 7.28 -21.09 -9.14
C LEU A 492 7.84 -19.66 -9.20
N ASP A 493 9.12 -19.49 -9.53
CA ASP A 493 9.76 -18.18 -9.69
C ASP A 493 9.16 -17.36 -10.85
N VAL A 494 8.52 -18.04 -11.82
CA VAL A 494 7.82 -17.42 -12.95
C VAL A 494 6.31 -17.38 -12.73
N SER A 495 5.75 -18.45 -12.15
CA SER A 495 4.31 -18.63 -12.07
C SER A 495 3.66 -17.84 -10.94
N LEU A 496 4.40 -17.55 -9.86
CA LEU A 496 3.87 -16.83 -8.70
C LEU A 496 3.71 -15.33 -8.98
N PRO A 497 2.66 -14.70 -8.41
CA PRO A 497 2.56 -13.24 -8.39
C PRO A 497 3.79 -12.59 -7.77
N PHE A 498 4.09 -11.35 -8.13
CA PHE A 498 5.32 -10.70 -7.70
C PHE A 498 5.40 -10.53 -6.19
N PHE A 499 4.32 -10.12 -5.55
CA PHE A 499 4.33 -9.95 -4.10
C PHE A 499 4.41 -11.29 -3.37
N SER A 500 3.96 -12.39 -3.97
CA SER A 500 4.24 -13.73 -3.45
C SER A 500 5.73 -14.08 -3.54
N LEU A 501 6.40 -13.75 -4.64
CA LEU A 501 7.86 -13.92 -4.77
C LEU A 501 8.62 -13.09 -3.74
N LEU A 502 8.22 -11.83 -3.56
CA LEU A 502 8.83 -10.93 -2.59
C LEU A 502 8.69 -11.45 -1.16
N ASN A 503 7.49 -11.93 -0.78
CA ASN A 503 7.25 -12.52 0.52
C ASN A 503 8.03 -13.81 0.75
N LEU A 504 8.10 -14.69 -0.25
CA LEU A 504 8.90 -15.91 -0.19
C LEU A 504 10.38 -15.59 0.02
N ARG A 505 10.93 -14.62 -0.72
CA ARG A 505 12.30 -14.14 -0.56
C ARG A 505 12.57 -13.62 0.86
N GLN A 506 11.64 -12.88 1.46
CA GLN A 506 11.81 -12.35 2.81
C GLN A 506 11.72 -13.44 3.89
N ALA A 507 10.77 -14.35 3.75
CA ALA A 507 10.65 -15.50 4.62
C ALA A 507 11.92 -16.36 4.56
N GLU A 508 12.42 -16.62 3.34
CA GLU A 508 13.64 -17.38 3.12
C GLU A 508 14.87 -16.74 3.78
N ARG A 509 15.06 -15.43 3.60
CA ARG A 509 16.18 -14.71 4.23
C ARG A 509 16.13 -14.79 5.74
N THR A 510 14.95 -14.58 6.32
CA THR A 510 14.75 -14.68 7.77
C THR A 510 15.04 -16.10 8.27
N LEU A 511 14.53 -17.13 7.59
CA LEU A 511 14.76 -18.52 7.93
C LEU A 511 16.25 -18.91 7.83
N ARG A 512 16.97 -18.42 6.82
CA ARG A 512 18.42 -18.60 6.71
C ARG A 512 19.19 -17.90 7.83
N LEU A 513 18.74 -16.73 8.29
CA LEU A 513 19.31 -16.05 9.45
C LEU A 513 19.12 -16.86 10.74
N PHE A 514 17.99 -17.56 10.87
CA PHE A 514 17.76 -18.54 11.94
C PHE A 514 18.58 -19.83 11.77
N GLY A 515 19.22 -20.05 10.62
CA GLY A 515 20.06 -21.20 10.32
C GLY A 515 19.33 -22.37 9.63
N PHE A 516 18.04 -22.25 9.33
CA PHE A 516 17.29 -23.29 8.62
C PHE A 516 17.68 -23.39 7.15
N LYS A 517 17.55 -24.60 6.59
CA LYS A 517 17.48 -24.78 5.14
C LYS A 517 16.09 -24.42 4.66
N VAL A 518 15.99 -23.87 3.45
CA VAL A 518 14.71 -23.51 2.84
C VAL A 518 14.65 -24.14 1.45
N ALA A 519 13.50 -24.75 1.14
CA ALA A 519 13.23 -25.31 -0.17
C ALA A 519 11.83 -24.94 -0.66
N LYS A 520 11.66 -24.94 -1.98
CA LYS A 520 10.36 -24.76 -2.64
C LYS A 520 9.97 -26.02 -3.40
N ALA A 521 8.67 -26.33 -3.46
CA ALA A 521 8.17 -27.46 -4.21
C ALA A 521 6.93 -27.06 -5.02
N LYS A 522 6.97 -27.27 -6.33
CA LYS A 522 5.77 -27.17 -7.17
C LYS A 522 5.06 -28.52 -7.16
N ILE A 523 3.79 -28.53 -6.77
CA ILE A 523 2.91 -29.69 -6.85
C ILE A 523 2.06 -29.54 -8.11
N PRO A 524 2.32 -30.33 -9.17
CA PRO A 524 1.51 -30.27 -10.39
C PRO A 524 0.12 -30.85 -10.14
N VAL A 525 -0.87 -30.33 -10.87
CA VAL A 525 -2.25 -30.83 -10.88
C VAL A 525 -2.44 -31.73 -12.09
N GLN A 526 -2.90 -32.97 -11.86
CA GLN A 526 -3.28 -33.93 -12.90
C GLN A 526 -4.77 -33.87 -13.25
#